data_AF-A0A7L6A8D5-F1
#
_entry.id   AF-A0A7L6A8D5-F1
#
_cell.length_a   1.000
_cell.length_b   1.000
_cell.length_c   1.000
_cell.angle_alpha   90.00
_cell.angle_beta   90.00
_cell.angle_gamma   90.00
#
_symmetry.space_group_name_H-M   'P 1'
#
loop_
_entity.id
_entity.type
_entity.pdbx_description
1 polymer ?
#
loop_
_entity_poly.entity_id
_entity_poly.type
_entity_poly.pdbx_seq_one_letter_code
_entity_poly.pdbx_strand_id
1 'polypeptide(L)'
;MRRALSALGYRNIDDAIEFVMAGLALLPALMFITGNVFAGAASLFVLIVLLAALGMRTPPPPAPHDDDPGTRREVGAERSDRE
;
A
#
# COMPACT_ATOMS: atom_id res chain seq x y z
N MET A 1 16.01 -10.25 -11.64
CA MET A 1 15.12 -9.26 -10.99
C MET A 1 15.57 -8.87 -9.57
N ARG A 2 15.74 -9.78 -8.60
CA ARG A 2 16.17 -9.42 -7.22
C ARG A 2 17.45 -8.57 -7.15
N ARG A 3 18.45 -8.85 -8.00
CA ARG A 3 19.72 -8.09 -8.05
C ARG A 3 19.58 -6.64 -8.57
N ALA A 4 18.61 -6.34 -9.43
CA ALA A 4 18.40 -4.99 -9.94
C ALA A 4 17.71 -4.11 -8.89
N LEU A 5 16.76 -4.68 -8.14
CA LEU A 5 16.05 -4.01 -7.05
C LEU A 5 16.99 -3.74 -5.86
N SER A 6 17.87 -4.68 -5.50
CA SER A 6 18.84 -4.46 -4.42
C SER A 6 19.91 -3.41 -4.77
N ALA A 7 20.23 -3.23 -6.05
CA ALA A 7 21.18 -2.22 -6.51
C ALA A 7 20.62 -0.79 -6.48
N LEU A 8 19.29 -0.63 -6.49
CA LEU A 8 18.61 0.67 -6.36
C LEU A 8 18.31 1.06 -4.89
N GLY A 9 18.69 0.24 -3.91
CA GLY A 9 18.45 0.52 -2.49
C GLY A 9 17.10 0.05 -1.95
N TYR A 10 16.27 -0.63 -2.77
CA TYR A 10 15.01 -1.22 -2.32
C TYR A 10 15.29 -2.44 -1.45
N ARG A 11 15.19 -2.25 -0.13
CA ARG A 11 15.43 -3.30 0.88
C ARG A 11 14.16 -4.09 1.17
N ASN A 12 12.99 -3.43 1.06
CA ASN A 12 11.68 -4.01 1.36
C ASN A 12 10.68 -3.83 0.21
N ILE A 13 9.61 -4.63 0.23
CA ILE A 13 8.50 -4.51 -0.74
C ILE A 13 7.76 -3.18 -0.55
N ASP A 14 7.69 -2.68 0.68
CA ASP A 14 7.00 -1.42 1.02
C ASP A 14 7.63 -0.21 0.32
N ASP A 15 8.95 -0.10 0.34
CA ASP A 15 9.69 0.90 -0.41
C ASP A 15 9.26 0.85 -1.90
N ALA A 16 9.22 -0.35 -2.49
CA ALA A 16 8.92 -0.50 -3.90
C ALA A 16 7.46 -0.12 -4.23
N ILE A 17 6.52 -0.34 -3.30
CA ILE A 17 5.14 0.15 -3.42
C ILE A 17 5.12 1.67 -3.33
N GLU A 18 5.84 2.28 -2.39
CA GLU A 18 5.93 3.74 -2.24
C GLU A 18 6.41 4.39 -3.54
N PHE A 19 7.43 3.83 -4.19
CA PHE A 19 7.91 4.29 -5.49
C PHE A 19 6.86 4.20 -6.59
N VAL A 20 6.17 3.06 -6.69
CA VAL A 20 5.13 2.88 -7.71
C VAL A 20 3.97 3.83 -7.47
N MET A 21 3.58 4.05 -6.21
CA MET A 21 2.53 4.99 -5.84
C MET A 21 2.91 6.43 -6.15
N ALA A 22 4.14 6.85 -5.83
CA ALA A 22 4.66 8.16 -6.20
C ALA A 22 4.72 8.34 -7.73
N GLY A 23 5.16 7.29 -8.45
CA GLY A 23 5.17 7.25 -9.91
C GLY A 23 3.77 7.39 -10.51
N LEU A 24 2.78 6.65 -9.99
CA LEU A 24 1.39 6.71 -10.45
C LEU A 24 0.76 8.09 -10.24
N ALA A 25 1.06 8.74 -9.12
CA ALA A 25 0.53 10.06 -8.79
C ALA A 25 1.11 11.18 -9.67
N LEU A 26 2.41 11.08 -10.01
CA LEU A 26 3.13 12.19 -10.63
C LEU A 26 3.39 12.00 -12.12
N LEU A 27 3.91 10.84 -12.53
CA LEU A 27 4.55 10.67 -13.83
C LEU A 27 3.55 10.74 -15.00
N PRO A 28 2.38 10.05 -14.99
CA PRO A 28 1.40 10.15 -16.07
C PRO A 28 0.83 11.56 -16.20
N ALA A 29 0.52 12.21 -15.07
CA ALA A 29 -0.01 13.57 -15.05
C ALA A 29 0.98 14.56 -15.67
N LEU A 30 2.26 14.47 -15.30
CA LEU A 30 3.31 15.33 -15.87
C LEU A 30 3.48 15.10 -17.38
N MET A 31 3.42 13.84 -17.83
CA MET A 31 3.49 13.51 -19.25
C MET A 31 2.29 14.04 -20.04
N PHE A 32 1.08 13.99 -19.47
CA PHE A 32 -0.10 14.56 -20.13
C PHE A 32 -0.05 16.09 -20.20
N ILE A 33 0.37 16.77 -19.12
CA ILE A 33 0.49 18.23 -19.09
C ILE A 33 1.54 18.73 -20.09
N THR A 34 2.62 17.98 -20.29
CA THR A 34 3.66 18.31 -21.28
C THR A 34 3.29 17.91 -22.72
N GLY A 35 2.09 17.36 -22.96
CA GLY A 35 1.61 16.95 -24.28
C GLY A 35 2.09 15.58 -24.75
N ASN A 36 2.86 14.86 -23.92
CA ASN A 36 3.40 13.53 -24.22
C ASN A 36 2.40 12.40 -23.89
N VAL A 37 1.25 12.40 -24.57
CA VAL A 37 0.13 11.49 -24.27
C VAL A 37 0.53 10.00 -24.36
N PHE A 38 1.25 9.60 -25.40
CA PHE A 38 1.68 8.20 -25.57
C PHE A 38 2.66 7.76 -24.48
N ALA A 39 3.60 8.62 -24.07
CA ALA A 39 4.51 8.32 -22.97
C ALA A 39 3.77 8.27 -21.63
N GLY A 40 2.79 9.14 -21.43
CA GLY A 40 1.89 9.10 -20.27
C GLY A 40 1.12 7.79 -20.17
N ALA A 41 0.49 7.36 -21.26
CA ALA A 41 -0.25 6.09 -21.31
C ALA A 41 0.67 4.87 -21.11
N ALA A 42 1.83 4.84 -21.78
CA ALA A 42 2.79 3.75 -21.64
C ALA A 42 3.34 3.64 -20.22
N SER A 43 3.71 4.78 -19.61
CA SER A 43 4.19 4.80 -18.23
C SER A 43 3.13 4.38 -17.22
N LEU A 44 1.88 4.84 -17.39
CA LEU A 44 0.75 4.41 -16.57
C LEU A 44 0.54 2.89 -16.66
N PHE A 45 0.52 2.34 -17.87
CA PHE A 45 0.37 0.91 -18.09
C PHE A 45 1.47 0.10 -17.39
N VAL A 46 2.73 0.52 -17.55
CA VAL A 46 3.87 -0.14 -16.91
C VAL A 46 3.76 -0.09 -15.38
N LEU A 47 3.40 1.07 -14.82
CA LEU A 47 3.25 1.24 -13.37
C LEU A 47 2.12 0.39 -12.79
N ILE A 48 1.00 0.25 -13.50
CA ILE A 48 -0.12 -0.62 -13.09
C ILE A 48 0.31 -2.09 -13.09
N VAL A 49 0.98 -2.56 -14.15
CA VAL A 49 1.49 -3.93 -14.22
C VAL A 49 2.50 -4.20 -13.09
N LEU A 50 3.37 -3.23 -12.81
CA LEU A 50 4.33 -3.31 -11.73
C LEU A 50 3.62 -3.39 -10.37
N LEU A 51 2.60 -2.55 -10.13
CA LEU A 51 1.80 -2.60 -8.90
C LEU A 51 1.13 -3.96 -8.71
N ALA A 52 0.51 -4.50 -9.76
CA ALA A 52 -0.11 -5.82 -9.72
C ALA A 52 0.92 -6.92 -9.41
N ALA A 53 2.12 -6.84 -10.02
CA ALA A 53 3.20 -7.77 -9.76
C ALA A 53 3.73 -7.71 -8.31
N LEU A 54 3.72 -6.53 -7.69
CA LEU A 54 4.07 -6.35 -6.28
C LEU A 54 2.97 -6.88 -5.37
N GLY A 55 1.69 -6.60 -5.66
CA GLY A 55 0.54 -7.09 -4.90
C GLY A 55 0.43 -8.61 -4.85
N MET A 56 0.85 -9.31 -5.92
CA MET A 56 0.95 -10.78 -5.91
C MET A 56 2.05 -11.34 -5.00
N ARG A 57 2.98 -10.48 -4.53
CA ARG A 57 4.12 -10.86 -3.68
C ARG A 57 4.00 -10.35 -2.25
N THR A 58 3.07 -9.43 -1.98
CA THR A 58 2.76 -9.00 -0.62
C THR A 58 1.94 -10.08 0.10
N PRO A 59 2.34 -10.50 1.31
CA PRO A 59 1.51 -11.39 2.10
C PRO A 59 0.17 -10.71 2.40
N PRO A 60 -0.93 -11.49 2.50
CA PRO A 60 -2.22 -10.92 2.88
C PRO A 60 -2.10 -10.21 4.23
N PRO A 61 -2.81 -9.09 4.43
CA PRO A 61 -2.82 -8.41 5.73
C PRO A 61 -3.24 -9.41 6.81
N PRO A 62 -2.64 -9.36 8.02
CA PRO A 62 -3.04 -10.23 9.10
C PRO A 62 -4.54 -10.12 9.31
N ALA A 63 -5.22 -11.26 9.43
CA ALA A 63 -6.64 -11.28 9.71
C ALA A 63 -6.92 -10.41 10.94
N PRO A 64 -7.96 -9.55 10.93
CA PRO A 64 -8.39 -8.86 12.12
C PRO A 64 -8.52 -9.88 13.26
N HIS A 65 -7.91 -9.60 14.42
CA HIS A 65 -8.18 -10.42 15.59
C HIS A 65 -9.67 -10.29 15.90
N ASP A 66 -10.40 -11.42 15.89
CA ASP A 66 -11.80 -11.49 16.33
C ASP A 66 -11.95 -11.28 17.85
N ASP A 67 -10.84 -11.07 18.57
CA ASP A 67 -10.85 -10.69 19.98
C ASP A 67 -10.85 -9.16 20.11
N ASP A 68 -12.02 -8.53 19.93
CA ASP A 68 -12.62 -7.74 21.02
C ASP A 68 -14.04 -7.20 20.71
N PRO A 69 -15.09 -8.04 20.85
CA PRO A 69 -16.47 -7.57 21.03
C PRO A 69 -16.81 -7.28 22.52
N GLY A 70 -15.85 -7.44 23.44
CA GLY A 70 -16.09 -7.54 24.89
C GLY A 70 -15.76 -6.29 25.71
N THR A 71 -14.79 -5.47 25.31
CA THR A 71 -14.32 -4.33 26.13
C THR A 71 -15.21 -3.10 26.05
N ARG A 72 -16.38 -3.17 25.39
CA ARG A 72 -17.36 -2.07 25.41
C ARG A 72 -18.38 -2.16 26.55
N ARG A 73 -18.50 -3.29 27.26
CA ARG A 73 -19.66 -3.50 28.17
C ARG A 73 -19.37 -3.68 29.66
N GLU A 74 -18.13 -3.89 30.10
CA GLU A 74 -17.89 -4.22 31.53
C GLU A 74 -17.25 -3.12 32.37
N VAL A 75 -16.72 -2.05 31.78
CA VAL A 75 -16.06 -0.97 32.56
C VAL A 75 -17.08 -0.01 33.24
N GLY A 76 -18.38 -0.11 32.94
CA GLY A 76 -19.38 0.86 33.37
C GLY A 76 -20.31 0.46 34.52
N ALA A 77 -20.40 -0.83 34.91
CA ALA A 77 -21.49 -1.29 35.78
C ALA A 77 -21.05 -1.92 37.11
N GLU A 78 -19.78 -2.32 37.28
CA GLU A 78 -19.38 -3.08 38.48
C GLU A 78 -18.88 -2.22 39.65
N ARG A 79 -18.96 -0.88 39.55
CA ARG A 79 -18.51 0.04 40.63
C ARG A 79 -19.64 0.73 41.38
N SER A 80 -20.90 0.37 41.15
CA SER A 80 -22.06 1.00 41.84
C SER A 80 -22.74 0.12 42.89
N ASP A 81 -22.38 -1.16 43.05
CA ASP A 81 -23.11 -2.10 43.92
C ASP A 81 -22.22 -2.83 44.95
N ARG A 82 -21.12 -2.22 45.40
CA ARG A 82 -20.44 -2.67 46.62
C ARG A 82 -20.23 -1.50 47.59
N GLU A 83 -21.16 -1.48 48.54
CA GLU A 83 -21.07 -1.02 49.94
C GLU A 83 -21.04 0.50 50.21
#